data_AF-A0A059F406-F1
#
_entry.id   AF-A0A059F406-F1
#
_cell.length_a   1.000
_cell.length_b   1.000
_cell.length_c   1.000
_cell.angle_alpha   90.00
_cell.angle_beta   90.00
_cell.angle_gamma   90.00
#
_symmetry.space_group_name_H-M   'P 1'
#
loop_
_entity.id
_entity.type
_entity.pdbx_description
1 polymer ?
#
loop_
_entity_poly.entity_id
_entity_poly.type
_entity_poly.pdbx_seq_one_letter_code
_entity_poly.pdbx_strand_id
1 'polypeptide(L)'
;MKHNNELPNNHFRKTAIRFKTWFNQPARKAARKENRKNKGKKLYPMPINKLRPIVRCQTIRHNTRERLGRGFTPEECKAAGLEYTYARKLGISVDLRRRNKNQESFDQNVERIKTYMSKVTVYSDRAQARSSGAVQHKGKIMPLKKKEVIVEAIKAEEIAKLN
;
A
#
# COMPACT_ATOMS: atom_id res chain seq x y z
N MET A 1 -9.29 46.31 -17.40
CA MET A 1 -8.01 46.13 -16.67
C MET A 1 -7.39 47.50 -16.51
N LYS A 2 -6.85 47.81 -15.33
CA LYS A 2 -5.99 48.99 -15.14
C LYS A 2 -4.55 48.46 -14.95
N HIS A 3 -3.56 49.20 -15.43
CA HIS A 3 -2.13 48.87 -15.38
C HIS A 3 -1.70 47.64 -16.21
N ASN A 4 -0.38 47.42 -16.24
CA ASN A 4 0.26 46.29 -16.92
C ASN A 4 0.18 45.02 -16.06
N ASN A 5 -0.82 44.18 -16.30
CA ASN A 5 -1.07 42.93 -15.59
C ASN A 5 -1.27 41.79 -16.59
N GLU A 6 -1.03 40.55 -16.14
CA GLU A 6 -1.36 39.35 -16.91
C GLU A 6 -2.87 39.30 -17.23
N LEU A 7 -3.20 38.76 -18.40
CA LEU A 7 -4.59 38.58 -18.82
C LEU A 7 -5.34 37.67 -17.84
N PRO A 8 -6.51 38.10 -17.31
CA PRO A 8 -7.20 37.36 -16.28
C PRO A 8 -7.93 36.15 -16.87
N ASN A 9 -7.54 34.95 -16.46
CA ASN A 9 -8.20 33.70 -16.87
C ASN A 9 -9.25 33.21 -15.84
N ASN A 10 -10.10 34.12 -15.40
CA ASN A 10 -11.08 33.90 -14.34
C ASN A 10 -12.38 33.25 -14.87
N HIS A 11 -12.56 31.97 -14.58
CA HIS A 11 -13.71 31.16 -15.03
C HIS A 11 -14.93 31.28 -14.09
N PHE A 12 -15.30 32.51 -13.69
CA PHE A 12 -16.43 32.78 -12.78
C PHE A 12 -17.70 33.30 -13.47
N ARG A 13 -17.76 33.25 -14.80
CA ARG A 13 -18.88 33.80 -15.61
C ARG A 13 -20.13 32.93 -15.65
N LYS A 14 -20.03 31.66 -15.25
CA LYS A 14 -21.18 30.75 -15.22
C LYS A 14 -21.95 30.93 -13.92
N THR A 15 -23.24 31.24 -14.01
CA THR A 15 -24.14 31.35 -12.84
C THR A 15 -24.30 30.04 -12.08
N ALA A 16 -24.11 28.90 -12.75
CA ALA A 16 -24.19 27.56 -12.17
C ALA A 16 -22.92 27.10 -11.42
N ILE A 17 -21.95 27.98 -11.16
CA ILE A 17 -20.74 27.61 -10.40
C ILE A 17 -21.11 27.29 -8.97
N ARG A 18 -20.64 26.15 -8.50
CA ARG A 18 -20.91 25.65 -7.14
C ARG A 18 -19.67 25.80 -6.28
N PHE A 19 -19.86 26.34 -5.09
CA PHE A 19 -18.81 26.46 -4.09
C PHE A 19 -18.95 25.34 -3.05
N LYS A 20 -17.87 24.58 -2.84
CA LYS A 20 -17.81 23.56 -1.79
C LYS A 20 -17.02 24.10 -0.61
N THR A 21 -17.71 24.36 0.50
CA THR A 21 -17.09 24.75 1.77
C THR A 21 -16.64 23.51 2.57
N TRP A 22 -15.73 23.73 3.53
CA TRP A 22 -15.08 22.65 4.28
C TRP A 22 -15.27 22.77 5.80
N PHE A 23 -16.33 23.45 6.26
CA PHE A 23 -16.64 23.61 7.69
C PHE A 23 -16.83 22.26 8.43
N ASN A 24 -17.30 21.23 7.72
CA ASN A 24 -17.45 19.87 8.26
C ASN A 24 -16.14 19.06 8.31
N GLN A 25 -14.98 19.63 8.00
CA GLN A 25 -13.69 18.94 8.04
C GLN A 25 -13.35 18.33 9.43
N PRO A 26 -13.45 19.06 10.56
CA PRO A 26 -13.21 18.49 11.90
C PRO A 26 -14.20 17.37 12.24
N ALA A 27 -15.50 17.59 11.99
CA ALA A 27 -16.54 16.58 12.21
C ALA A 27 -16.28 15.30 11.41
N ARG A 28 -15.93 15.41 10.12
CA ARG A 28 -15.55 14.26 9.26
C ARG A 28 -14.28 13.56 9.73
N LYS A 29 -13.33 14.25 10.36
CA LYS A 29 -12.13 13.63 10.93
C LYS A 29 -12.49 12.79 12.16
N ALA A 30 -13.30 13.33 13.06
CA ALA A 30 -13.79 12.62 14.24
C ALA A 30 -14.59 11.37 13.86
N ALA A 31 -15.58 11.50 12.95
CA ALA A 31 -16.39 10.38 12.49
C ALA A 31 -15.55 9.27 11.84
N ARG A 32 -14.57 9.61 10.99
CA ARG A 32 -13.65 8.62 10.39
C ARG A 32 -12.80 7.89 11.44
N LYS A 33 -12.38 8.57 12.51
CA LYS A 33 -11.62 7.96 13.61
C LYS A 33 -12.48 6.93 14.34
N GLU A 34 -13.71 7.29 14.69
CA GLU A 34 -14.64 6.39 15.39
C GLU A 34 -15.01 5.18 14.54
N ASN A 35 -15.31 5.38 13.25
CA ASN A 35 -15.60 4.27 12.32
C ASN A 35 -14.43 3.28 12.20
N ARG A 36 -13.17 3.78 12.18
CA ARG A 36 -11.99 2.90 12.18
C ARG A 36 -11.85 2.14 13.50
N LYS A 37 -12.12 2.80 14.64
CA LYS A 37 -12.09 2.17 15.98
C LYS A 37 -13.13 1.05 16.07
N ASN A 38 -14.36 1.31 15.63
CA ASN A 38 -15.45 0.32 15.62
C ASN A 38 -15.16 -0.85 14.68
N LYS A 39 -14.61 -0.57 13.49
CA LYS A 39 -14.14 -1.63 12.58
C LYS A 39 -13.04 -2.49 13.21
N GLY A 40 -12.08 -1.86 13.89
CA GLY A 40 -11.01 -2.56 14.61
C GLY A 40 -11.55 -3.49 15.70
N LYS A 41 -12.44 -3.00 16.55
CA LYS A 41 -13.13 -3.79 17.59
C LYS A 41 -13.87 -4.99 17.00
N LYS A 42 -14.61 -4.80 15.90
CA LYS A 42 -15.37 -5.87 15.25
C LYS A 42 -14.48 -7.01 14.73
N LEU A 43 -13.32 -6.65 14.17
CA LEU A 43 -12.37 -7.59 13.54
C LEU A 43 -11.36 -8.21 14.50
N TYR A 44 -11.27 -7.75 15.74
CA TYR A 44 -10.30 -8.24 16.72
C TYR A 44 -10.33 -9.78 16.80
N PRO A 45 -9.17 -10.47 16.70
CA PRO A 45 -7.78 -9.96 16.73
C PRO A 45 -7.17 -9.58 15.35
N MET A 46 -7.89 -9.78 14.24
CA MET A 46 -7.35 -9.61 12.89
C MET A 46 -6.95 -8.16 12.57
N PRO A 47 -5.89 -7.92 11.78
CA PRO A 47 -5.52 -6.57 11.35
C PRO A 47 -6.58 -5.94 10.41
N ILE A 48 -6.73 -4.62 10.47
CA ILE A 48 -7.73 -3.89 9.66
C ILE A 48 -7.37 -3.84 8.17
N ASN A 49 -6.07 -3.77 7.86
CA ASN A 49 -5.56 -3.68 6.49
C ASN A 49 -5.06 -5.05 6.03
N LYS A 50 -5.19 -5.31 4.72
CA LYS A 50 -4.65 -6.50 4.08
C LYS A 50 -3.17 -6.34 3.70
N LEU A 51 -2.45 -7.45 3.60
CA LEU A 51 -1.11 -7.45 3.00
C LEU A 51 -1.23 -7.07 1.52
N ARG A 52 -0.31 -6.21 1.05
CA ARG A 52 -0.23 -5.73 -0.33
C ARG A 52 1.18 -6.01 -0.88
N PRO A 53 1.31 -6.32 -2.19
CA PRO A 53 2.60 -6.56 -2.82
C PRO A 53 3.39 -5.26 -3.00
N ILE A 54 4.68 -5.40 -3.26
CA ILE A 54 5.57 -4.33 -3.71
C ILE A 54 5.55 -4.35 -5.24
N VAL A 55 5.32 -3.18 -5.85
CA VAL A 55 5.25 -3.03 -7.31
C VAL A 55 5.93 -1.73 -7.72
N ARG A 56 6.62 -1.74 -8.86
CA ARG A 56 7.19 -0.53 -9.48
C ARG A 56 6.10 0.39 -10.07
N CYS A 57 6.34 1.70 -10.04
CA CYS A 57 5.49 2.65 -10.75
C CYS A 57 5.72 2.57 -12.27
N GLN A 58 4.78 3.10 -13.05
CA GLN A 58 4.69 2.79 -14.49
C GLN A 58 5.56 3.67 -15.40
N THR A 59 5.45 4.99 -15.30
CA THR A 59 6.06 5.92 -16.27
C THR A 59 7.56 6.12 -16.01
N ILE A 60 8.31 6.58 -17.03
CA ILE A 60 9.75 6.92 -16.91
C ILE A 60 10.01 7.86 -15.73
N ARG A 61 9.11 8.82 -15.50
CA ARG A 61 9.20 9.75 -14.36
C ARG A 61 9.17 9.05 -12.99
N HIS A 62 8.61 7.84 -12.89
CA HIS A 62 8.31 7.18 -11.63
C HIS A 62 8.82 5.73 -11.50
N ASN A 63 9.31 5.10 -12.56
CA ASN A 63 9.77 3.70 -12.55
C ASN A 63 10.90 3.42 -11.54
N THR A 64 11.65 4.44 -11.13
CA THR A 64 12.69 4.35 -10.10
C THR A 64 12.16 4.07 -8.69
N ARG A 65 10.89 4.42 -8.41
CA ARG A 65 10.28 4.19 -7.09
C ARG A 65 9.35 2.98 -7.05
N GLU A 66 9.37 2.32 -5.91
CA GLU A 66 8.43 1.27 -5.54
C GLU A 66 7.23 1.83 -4.78
N ARG A 67 6.09 1.15 -4.87
CA ARG A 67 4.89 1.45 -4.11
C ARG A 67 4.17 0.17 -3.72
N LEU A 68 3.25 0.29 -2.75
CA LEU A 68 2.34 -0.80 -2.45
C LEU A 68 1.31 -0.94 -3.59
N GLY A 69 1.20 -2.17 -4.10
CA GLY A 69 0.28 -2.53 -5.16
C GLY A 69 -1.15 -2.81 -4.69
N ARG A 70 -2.00 -3.24 -5.63
CA ARG A 70 -3.38 -3.61 -5.35
C ARG A 70 -3.48 -4.98 -4.69
N GLY A 71 -2.80 -5.99 -5.22
CA GLY A 71 -2.82 -7.37 -4.72
C GLY A 71 -1.80 -8.28 -5.43
N PHE A 72 -1.46 -9.39 -4.78
CA PHE A 72 -0.58 -10.44 -5.27
C PHE A 72 -1.24 -11.19 -6.44
N THR A 73 -0.43 -11.72 -7.36
CA THR A 73 -0.95 -12.59 -8.42
C THR A 73 -1.22 -13.99 -7.87
N PRO A 74 -2.11 -14.78 -8.50
CA PRO A 74 -2.33 -16.17 -8.12
C PRO A 74 -1.05 -17.01 -8.16
N GLU A 75 -0.18 -16.74 -9.13
CA GLU A 75 1.12 -17.40 -9.30
C GLU A 75 2.07 -17.11 -8.13
N GLU A 76 2.16 -15.87 -7.67
CA GLU A 76 2.95 -15.50 -6.47
C GLU A 76 2.41 -16.20 -5.22
N CYS A 77 1.09 -16.27 -5.06
CA CYS A 77 0.48 -17.00 -3.95
C CYS A 77 0.80 -18.50 -4.02
N LYS A 78 0.69 -19.10 -5.21
CA LYS A 78 1.00 -20.51 -5.45
C LYS A 78 2.47 -20.82 -5.16
N ALA A 79 3.40 -19.98 -5.61
CA ALA A 79 4.83 -20.11 -5.33
C ALA A 79 5.18 -19.91 -3.84
N ALA A 80 4.35 -19.18 -3.10
CA ALA A 80 4.45 -19.08 -1.64
C ALA A 80 3.80 -20.27 -0.90
N GLY A 81 3.25 -21.25 -1.61
CA GLY A 81 2.60 -22.44 -1.02
C GLY A 81 1.14 -22.23 -0.60
N LEU A 82 0.47 -21.20 -1.13
CA LEU A 82 -0.91 -20.87 -0.78
C LEU A 82 -1.81 -20.87 -2.01
N GLU A 83 -2.99 -21.46 -1.87
CA GLU A 83 -4.07 -21.23 -2.84
C GLU A 83 -4.57 -19.78 -2.71
N TYR A 84 -4.80 -19.10 -3.84
CA TYR A 84 -5.16 -17.69 -3.84
C TYR A 84 -6.52 -17.40 -3.16
N THR A 85 -7.45 -18.37 -3.14
CA THR A 85 -8.74 -18.22 -2.44
C THR A 85 -8.54 -18.27 -0.93
N TYR A 86 -7.70 -19.18 -0.44
CA TYR A 86 -7.33 -19.31 0.96
C TYR A 86 -6.51 -18.10 1.44
N ALA A 87 -5.57 -17.61 0.63
CA ALA A 87 -4.81 -16.39 0.91
C ALA A 87 -5.73 -15.17 1.19
N ARG A 88 -6.85 -15.05 0.47
CA ARG A 88 -7.84 -13.96 0.71
C ARG A 88 -8.47 -14.03 2.10
N LYS A 89 -8.69 -15.24 2.64
CA LYS A 89 -9.24 -15.48 3.98
C LYS A 89 -8.24 -15.07 5.06
N LEU A 90 -6.94 -15.33 4.83
CA LEU A 90 -5.84 -14.97 5.72
C LEU A 90 -5.48 -13.47 5.75
N GLY A 91 -6.17 -12.63 4.98
CA GLY A 91 -5.90 -11.19 4.95
C GLY A 91 -4.85 -10.76 3.92
N ILE A 92 -4.56 -11.60 2.93
CA ILE A 92 -3.72 -11.26 1.78
C ILE A 92 -4.61 -10.71 0.65
N SER A 93 -4.21 -9.61 0.02
CA SER A 93 -4.94 -9.04 -1.13
C SER A 93 -4.48 -9.68 -2.43
N VAL A 94 -5.39 -10.18 -3.28
CA VAL A 94 -5.08 -10.84 -4.56
C VAL A 94 -5.64 -10.02 -5.73
N ASP A 95 -4.85 -9.87 -6.80
CA ASP A 95 -5.25 -9.24 -8.06
C ASP A 95 -5.07 -10.19 -9.24
N LEU A 96 -6.19 -10.64 -9.81
CA LEU A 96 -6.21 -11.59 -10.93
C LEU A 96 -5.80 -10.96 -12.27
N ARG A 97 -5.75 -9.63 -12.36
CA ARG A 97 -5.51 -8.92 -13.63
C ARG A 97 -4.05 -8.55 -13.85
N ARG A 98 -3.23 -8.55 -12.79
CA ARG A 98 -1.81 -8.21 -12.91
C ARG A 98 -1.07 -9.41 -13.52
N ARG A 99 -0.18 -9.13 -14.47
CA ARG A 99 0.69 -10.13 -15.09
C ARG A 99 2.10 -10.01 -14.51
N ASN A 100 2.74 -11.14 -14.27
CA ASN A 100 4.14 -11.19 -13.86
C ASN A 100 5.02 -11.07 -15.10
N LYS A 101 6.04 -10.20 -15.04
CA LYS A 101 6.98 -9.97 -16.15
C LYS A 101 8.45 -10.01 -15.71
N ASN A 102 8.72 -9.71 -14.44
CA ASN A 102 10.07 -9.57 -13.91
C ASN A 102 10.26 -10.54 -12.75
N GLN A 103 11.32 -11.34 -12.81
CA GLN A 103 11.64 -12.35 -11.80
C GLN A 103 11.93 -11.73 -10.43
N GLU A 104 12.74 -10.66 -10.36
CA GLU A 104 13.05 -9.95 -9.11
C GLU A 104 11.79 -9.52 -8.35
N SER A 105 10.82 -8.96 -9.06
CA SER A 105 9.56 -8.49 -8.46
C SER A 105 8.68 -9.64 -7.99
N PHE A 106 8.76 -10.78 -8.68
CA PHE A 106 8.03 -11.99 -8.35
C PHE A 106 8.60 -12.58 -7.05
N ASP A 107 9.92 -12.79 -7.00
CA ASP A 107 10.60 -13.37 -5.83
C ASP A 107 10.45 -12.51 -4.58
N GLN A 108 10.63 -11.18 -4.73
CA GLN A 108 10.40 -10.24 -3.63
C GLN A 108 8.98 -10.34 -3.05
N ASN A 109 7.98 -10.56 -3.91
CA ASN A 109 6.59 -10.69 -3.47
C ASN A 109 6.27 -12.07 -2.87
N VAL A 110 6.87 -13.14 -3.39
CA VAL A 110 6.77 -14.49 -2.81
C VAL A 110 7.39 -14.51 -1.41
N GLU A 111 8.60 -13.97 -1.25
CA GLU A 111 9.27 -13.84 0.05
C GLU A 111 8.46 -12.99 1.03
N ARG A 112 7.84 -11.92 0.52
CA ARG A 112 6.97 -11.06 1.32
C ARG A 112 5.73 -11.79 1.85
N ILE A 113 5.14 -12.71 1.07
CA ILE A 113 4.04 -13.57 1.55
C ILE A 113 4.56 -14.53 2.62
N LYS A 114 5.70 -15.20 2.38
CA LYS A 114 6.31 -16.13 3.34
C LYS A 114 6.62 -15.45 4.68
N THR A 115 7.21 -14.24 4.63
CA THR A 115 7.50 -13.41 5.81
C THR A 115 6.24 -12.97 6.55
N TYR A 116 5.13 -12.77 5.85
CA TYR A 116 3.85 -12.48 6.48
C TYR A 116 3.31 -13.72 7.19
N MET A 117 3.33 -14.88 6.52
CA MET A 117 2.84 -16.13 7.08
C MET A 117 3.62 -16.58 8.32
N SER A 118 4.93 -16.38 8.37
CA SER A 118 5.73 -16.70 9.57
C SER A 118 5.35 -15.88 10.81
N LYS A 119 4.68 -14.74 10.63
CA LYS A 119 4.24 -13.84 11.71
C LYS A 119 2.77 -13.98 12.05
N VAL A 120 1.99 -14.74 11.26
CA VAL A 120 0.55 -14.86 11.44
C VAL A 120 0.23 -16.12 12.23
N THR A 121 -0.52 -15.95 13.31
CA THR A 121 -1.13 -17.05 14.07
C THR A 121 -2.59 -17.22 13.65
N VAL A 122 -2.99 -18.45 13.32
CA VAL A 122 -4.37 -18.78 12.92
C VAL A 122 -5.08 -19.42 14.11
N TYR A 123 -6.29 -18.95 14.41
CA TYR A 123 -7.16 -19.51 15.45
C TYR A 123 -8.23 -20.39 14.80
N SER A 124 -8.73 -21.41 15.50
CA SER A 124 -9.80 -22.27 14.98
C SER A 124 -11.12 -21.50 14.88
N ASP A 125 -11.44 -20.74 15.94
CA ASP A 125 -12.75 -20.12 16.13
C ASP A 125 -12.66 -18.67 16.60
N ARG A 126 -13.75 -17.92 16.37
CA ARG A 126 -13.85 -16.52 16.77
C ARG A 126 -13.81 -16.32 18.29
N ALA A 127 -14.36 -17.25 19.07
CA ALA A 127 -14.36 -17.16 20.53
C ALA A 127 -12.92 -17.25 21.06
N GLN A 128 -12.17 -18.25 20.62
CA GLN A 128 -10.76 -18.43 20.94
C GLN A 128 -9.91 -17.24 20.49
N ALA A 129 -10.17 -16.74 19.28
CA ALA A 129 -9.45 -15.57 18.76
C ALA A 129 -9.64 -14.33 19.64
N ARG A 130 -10.84 -14.13 20.21
CA ARG A 130 -11.11 -13.00 21.11
C ARG A 130 -10.53 -13.18 22.51
N SER A 131 -10.48 -14.39 23.04
CA SER A 131 -9.84 -14.65 24.34
C SER A 131 -8.31 -14.67 24.28
N SER A 132 -7.72 -14.75 23.08
CA SER A 132 -6.27 -14.88 22.88
C SER A 132 -5.40 -13.75 23.46
N GLY A 133 -5.97 -12.58 23.79
CA GLY A 133 -5.21 -11.42 24.27
C GLY A 133 -4.22 -10.83 23.24
N ALA A 134 -4.26 -11.28 21.98
CA ALA A 134 -3.29 -10.88 20.96
C ALA A 134 -3.38 -9.39 20.60
N VAL A 135 -2.23 -8.72 20.48
CA VAL A 135 -2.18 -7.32 20.08
C VAL A 135 -2.52 -7.18 18.59
N GLN A 136 -3.64 -6.52 18.28
CA GLN A 136 -4.04 -6.24 16.90
C GLN A 136 -3.07 -5.25 16.23
N HIS A 137 -2.48 -5.64 15.09
CA HIS A 137 -1.63 -4.75 14.30
C HIS A 137 -2.41 -3.56 13.73
N LYS A 138 -1.88 -2.34 13.95
CA LYS A 138 -2.46 -1.08 13.48
C LYS A 138 -1.61 -0.51 12.34
N GLY A 139 -2.27 0.06 11.33
CA GLY A 139 -1.60 0.70 10.18
C GLY A 139 -1.35 -0.24 9.01
N LYS A 140 -0.42 0.13 8.12
CA LYS A 140 -0.09 -0.67 6.93
C LYS A 140 0.77 -1.86 7.35
N ILE A 141 0.50 -3.03 6.79
CA ILE A 141 1.32 -4.23 7.02
C ILE A 141 2.57 -4.13 6.14
N MET A 142 3.74 -4.27 6.77
CA MET A 142 5.07 -4.23 6.13
C MET A 142 5.22 -3.05 5.15
N PRO A 143 5.13 -1.79 5.61
CA PRO A 143 5.23 -0.64 4.73
C PRO A 143 6.62 -0.54 4.08
N LEU A 144 6.66 0.00 2.86
CA LEU A 144 7.92 0.35 2.19
C LEU A 144 8.56 1.54 2.91
N LYS A 145 9.84 1.39 3.29
CA LYS A 145 10.68 2.51 3.73
C LYS A 145 11.13 3.31 2.49
N LYS A 146 11.22 4.62 2.61
CA LYS A 146 11.84 5.43 1.55
C LYS A 146 13.34 5.12 1.55
N LYS A 147 13.87 4.75 0.39
CA LYS A 147 15.31 4.56 0.21
C LYS A 147 15.95 5.94 0.11
N GLU A 148 17.00 6.15 0.90
CA GLU A 148 17.92 7.26 0.72
C GLU A 148 18.91 6.87 -0.38
N VAL A 149 19.33 7.85 -1.19
CA VAL A 149 20.31 7.61 -2.25
C VAL A 149 21.68 7.57 -1.58
N ILE A 150 22.29 6.38 -1.56
CA ILE A 150 23.65 6.19 -1.06
C ILE A 150 24.57 6.28 -2.26
N VAL A 151 25.57 7.16 -2.19
CA VAL A 151 26.61 7.27 -3.20
C VAL A 151 27.75 6.35 -2.78
N GLU A 152 27.96 5.28 -3.53
CA GLU A 152 29.09 4.38 -3.34
C GLU A 152 30.32 5.00 -4.03
N ALA A 153 31.44 5.08 -3.31
CA ALA A 153 32.70 5.54 -3.85
C ALA A 153 33.49 4.35 -4.42
N ILE A 154 34.09 4.55 -5.58
CA ILE A 154 34.88 3.54 -6.29
C ILE A 154 36.30 4.08 -6.45
N LYS A 155 37.30 3.20 -6.42
CA LYS A 155 38.69 3.62 -6.64
C LYS A 155 38.88 4.07 -8.09
N ALA A 156 39.74 5.07 -8.30
CA ALA A 156 39.98 5.62 -9.64
C ALA A 156 40.46 4.56 -10.64
N GLU A 157 41.27 3.59 -10.19
CA GLU A 157 41.78 2.47 -11.02
C GLU A 157 40.69 1.50 -11.49
N GLU A 158 39.57 1.44 -10.77
CA GLU A 158 38.44 0.57 -11.08
C GLU A 158 37.47 1.24 -12.08
N ILE A 159 37.56 2.56 -12.28
CA ILE A 159 36.72 3.32 -13.23
C ILE A 159 36.93 2.81 -14.66
N ALA A 160 38.17 2.58 -15.08
CA ALA A 160 38.48 2.07 -16.42
C ALA A 160 38.03 0.62 -16.64
N LYS A 161 37.71 -0.10 -15.55
CA LYS A 161 37.24 -1.50 -15.56
C LYS A 161 35.72 -1.61 -15.44
N LEU A 162 35.01 -0.49 -15.20
CA LEU A 162 33.56 -0.43 -15.19
C LEU A 162 33.03 -0.29 -16.62
N ASN A 163 32.09 -1.17 -16.98
CA ASN A 163 31.36 -1.12 -18.24
C ASN A 163 30.40 0.07 -18.30
#